data_AF-J0DAE4-F1
#
_entry.id   AF-J0DAE4-F1
#
_cell.length_a   1.000
_cell.length_b   1.000
_cell.length_c   1.000
_cell.angle_alpha   90.00
_cell.angle_beta   90.00
_cell.angle_gamma   90.00
#
_symmetry.space_group_name_H-M   'P 1'
#
loop_
_entity.id
_entity.type
_entity.pdbx_description
1 polymer ?
#
loop_
_entity_poly.entity_id
_entity_poly.type
_entity_poly.pdbx_seq_one_letter_code
_entity_poly.pdbx_strand_id
1 'polypeptide(L)'
;MRWRQNNPPPILQLTMDPELKERFVRGYRSDPVFQDKGRNSDERSWYAGNRFYWGSDGLLFFRDADFMPRLCVPKSEQVPLLRRMHESAFKLAH
;
A
#
# COMPACT_ATOMS: atom_id res chain seq x y z
N MET A 1 4.43 4.32 -27.77
CA MET A 1 4.90 3.56 -26.58
C MET A 1 6.16 4.14 -25.90
N ARG A 2 6.98 5.01 -26.52
CA ARG A 2 8.23 5.55 -25.92
C ARG A 2 8.06 6.42 -24.65
N TRP A 3 6.98 7.20 -24.53
CA TRP A 3 6.80 8.12 -23.40
C TRP A 3 6.75 7.42 -22.03
N ARG A 4 6.15 6.22 -21.95
CA ARG A 4 6.02 5.44 -20.70
C ARG A 4 7.35 4.86 -20.21
N GLN A 5 8.27 4.54 -21.12
CA GLN A 5 9.60 4.03 -20.75
C GLN A 5 10.45 5.11 -20.08
N ASN A 6 10.22 6.38 -20.42
CA ASN A 6 10.98 7.52 -19.92
C ASN A 6 10.31 8.22 -18.72
N ASN A 7 9.07 7.84 -18.37
CA ASN A 7 8.29 8.44 -17.27
C ASN A 7 7.62 7.33 -16.44
N PRO A 8 8.41 6.51 -15.71
CA PRO A 8 7.86 5.50 -14.83
C PRO A 8 7.03 6.18 -13.72
N PRO A 9 5.96 5.52 -13.23
CA PRO A 9 5.21 6.05 -12.10
C PRO A 9 6.13 6.22 -10.88
N PRO A 10 5.90 7.26 -10.05
CA PRO A 10 6.67 7.45 -8.83
C PRO A 10 6.53 6.21 -7.93
N ILE A 11 7.67 5.68 -7.50
CA ILE A 11 7.71 4.58 -6.53
C ILE A 11 7.72 5.21 -5.14
N LEU A 12 6.75 4.83 -4.31
CA LEU A 12 6.72 5.25 -2.92
C LEU A 12 7.63 4.33 -2.10
N GLN A 13 8.72 4.89 -1.58
CA GLN A 13 9.54 4.22 -0.59
C GLN A 13 8.93 4.45 0.80
N LEU A 14 8.38 3.38 1.39
CA LEU A 14 7.90 3.38 2.76
C LEU A 14 8.90 2.65 3.65
N THR A 15 9.32 3.30 4.72
CA THR A 15 9.99 2.61 5.83
C THR A 15 8.92 2.24 6.85
N MET A 16 8.76 0.95 7.09
CA MET A 16 7.83 0.40 8.06
C MET A 16 8.58 -0.50 9.04
N ASP A 17 8.21 -0.42 10.31
CA ASP A 17 8.68 -1.37 11.33
C ASP A 17 8.48 -2.82 10.85
N PRO A 18 9.49 -3.71 10.97
CA PRO A 18 9.40 -5.07 10.45
C PRO A 18 8.22 -5.88 11.00
N GLU A 19 7.92 -5.76 12.29
CA GLU A 19 6.81 -6.49 12.92
C GLU A 19 5.46 -5.96 12.40
N LEU A 20 5.34 -4.64 12.26
CA LEU A 20 4.17 -4.03 11.63
C LEU A 20 3.97 -4.51 10.20
N LYS A 21 5.07 -4.59 9.42
CA LYS A 21 5.02 -5.07 8.03
C LYS A 21 4.56 -6.52 7.93
N GLU A 22 5.08 -7.40 8.78
CA GLU A 22 4.64 -8.80 8.81
C GLU A 22 3.15 -8.93 9.12
N ARG A 23 2.64 -8.11 10.05
CA ARG A 23 1.19 -8.06 10.34
C ARG A 23 0.38 -7.59 9.14
N PHE A 24 0.88 -6.61 8.37
CA PHE A 24 0.25 -6.17 7.14
C PHE A 24 0.20 -7.31 6.10
N VAL A 25 1.33 -7.95 5.84
CA VAL A 25 1.44 -9.08 4.90
C VAL A 25 0.51 -10.22 5.28
N ARG A 26 0.44 -10.58 6.57
CA ARG A 26 -0.49 -11.59 7.08
C ARG A 26 -1.93 -11.13 6.91
N GLY A 27 -2.22 -9.87 7.25
CA GLY A 27 -3.53 -9.26 7.11
C GLY A 27 -4.06 -9.36 5.70
N TYR A 28 -3.25 -9.05 4.67
CA TYR A 28 -3.68 -9.16 3.28
C TYR A 28 -4.12 -10.56 2.88
N ARG A 29 -3.43 -11.60 3.37
CA ARG A 29 -3.77 -13.00 3.07
C ARG A 29 -5.10 -13.43 3.69
N SER A 30 -5.45 -12.84 4.83
CA SER A 30 -6.68 -13.13 5.56
C SER A 30 -7.85 -12.21 5.20
N ASP A 31 -7.60 -11.12 4.49
CA ASP A 31 -8.60 -10.11 4.15
C ASP A 31 -9.21 -10.42 2.77
N PRO A 32 -10.50 -10.79 2.68
CA PRO A 32 -11.16 -11.10 1.40
C PRO A 32 -11.14 -9.94 0.40
N VAL A 33 -10.98 -8.70 0.88
CA VAL A 33 -10.88 -7.52 0.02
C VAL A 33 -9.55 -7.49 -0.74
N PHE A 34 -8.46 -7.98 -0.12
CA PHE A 34 -7.10 -7.81 -0.62
C PHE A 34 -6.43 -9.10 -1.10
N GLN A 35 -6.83 -10.28 -0.61
CA GLN A 35 -6.17 -11.56 -0.89
C GLN A 35 -5.99 -11.88 -2.39
N ASP A 36 -6.89 -11.37 -3.25
CA ASP A 36 -6.89 -11.62 -4.70
C ASP A 36 -6.48 -10.38 -5.52
N LYS A 37 -6.18 -9.24 -4.87
CA LYS A 37 -5.83 -7.99 -5.56
C LYS A 37 -4.36 -7.97 -5.96
N GLY A 38 -4.06 -7.27 -7.05
CA GLY A 38 -2.68 -7.01 -7.48
C GLY A 38 -1.89 -8.24 -7.95
N ARG A 39 -2.45 -9.47 -7.95
CA ARG A 39 -1.70 -10.71 -8.30
C ARG A 39 -0.98 -10.69 -9.65
N ASN A 40 -1.48 -9.90 -10.59
CA ASN A 40 -0.94 -9.77 -11.95
C ASN A 40 -0.25 -8.41 -12.18
N SER A 41 0.19 -7.72 -11.12
CA SER A 41 0.69 -6.35 -11.22
C SER A 41 1.73 -6.04 -10.14
N ASP A 42 2.83 -5.43 -10.58
CA ASP A 42 3.94 -4.96 -9.74
C ASP A 42 4.07 -3.43 -9.80
N GLU A 43 5.04 -2.88 -9.07
CA GLU A 43 5.35 -1.44 -9.04
C GLU A 43 5.47 -0.80 -10.44
N ARG A 44 5.94 -1.56 -11.43
CA ARG A 44 6.25 -1.10 -12.80
C ARG A 44 5.08 -1.31 -13.76
N SER A 45 4.07 -2.06 -13.37
CA SER A 45 2.93 -2.40 -14.20
C SER A 45 2.03 -1.17 -14.39
N TRP A 46 2.06 -0.52 -15.55
CA TRP A 46 1.30 0.69 -15.87
C TRP A 46 -0.04 0.39 -16.58
N TYR A 47 -0.82 -0.55 -16.03
CA TYR A 47 -2.10 -0.96 -16.60
C TYR A 47 -3.26 -0.25 -15.90
N ALA A 48 -3.91 0.69 -16.60
CA ALA A 48 -4.99 1.51 -16.04
C ALA A 48 -6.20 0.70 -15.52
N GLY A 49 -6.41 -0.53 -16.03
CA GLY A 49 -7.47 -1.44 -15.59
C GLY A 49 -7.15 -2.16 -14.27
N ASN A 50 -5.91 -2.16 -13.81
CA ASN A 50 -5.52 -2.76 -12.52
C ASN A 50 -4.76 -1.72 -11.68
N ARG A 51 -5.49 -1.13 -10.73
CA ARG A 51 -4.97 -0.09 -9.84
C ARG A 51 -4.26 -0.66 -8.61
N PHE A 52 -4.31 -1.97 -8.40
CA PHE A 52 -3.62 -2.62 -7.30
C PHE A 52 -2.29 -3.21 -7.76
N TYR A 53 -1.26 -3.10 -6.93
CA TYR A 53 0.04 -3.72 -7.21
C TYR A 53 0.78 -4.10 -5.93
N TRP A 54 1.62 -5.13 -6.02
CA TRP A 54 2.50 -5.53 -4.93
C TRP A 54 3.84 -4.80 -5.02
N GLY A 55 4.25 -4.24 -3.89
CA GLY A 55 5.60 -3.73 -3.68
C GLY A 55 6.60 -4.88 -3.53
N SER A 56 7.86 -4.58 -3.79
CA SER A 56 8.99 -5.51 -3.60
C SER A 56 9.15 -5.99 -2.14
N ASP A 57 8.61 -5.24 -1.19
CA ASP A 57 8.58 -5.53 0.25
C ASP A 57 7.37 -6.36 0.70
N GLY A 58 6.50 -6.77 -0.23
CA GLY A 58 5.29 -7.53 0.05
C GLY A 58 4.11 -6.69 0.51
N LEU A 59 4.20 -5.35 0.47
CA LEU A 59 3.07 -4.46 0.75
C LEU A 59 2.15 -4.34 -0.47
N LEU A 60 0.85 -4.16 -0.23
CA LEU A 60 -0.14 -3.95 -1.28
C LEU A 60 -0.46 -2.46 -1.38
N PHE A 61 -0.45 -1.95 -2.60
CA PHE A 61 -0.75 -0.56 -2.91
C PHE A 61 -1.94 -0.43 -3.85
N PHE A 62 -2.66 0.67 -3.72
CA PHE A 62 -3.68 1.12 -4.64
C PHE A 62 -3.28 2.46 -5.26
N ARG A 63 -3.40 2.59 -6.57
CA ARG A 63 -3.25 3.87 -7.28
C ARG A 63 -4.56 4.62 -7.27
N ASP A 64 -4.57 5.81 -6.70
CA ASP A 64 -5.76 6.67 -6.69
C ASP A 64 -6.05 7.28 -8.08
N ALA A 65 -6.98 8.24 -8.14
CA ALA A 65 -7.38 8.88 -9.40
C ALA A 65 -6.21 9.61 -10.08
N ASP A 66 -5.25 10.09 -9.31
CA ASP A 66 -4.06 10.80 -9.77
C ASP A 66 -2.86 9.84 -9.99
N PHE A 67 -3.12 8.53 -9.97
CA PHE A 67 -2.12 7.46 -10.02
C PHE A 67 -1.11 7.48 -8.87
N MET A 68 -1.39 8.20 -7.79
CA MET A 68 -0.53 8.24 -6.62
C MET A 68 -0.71 6.96 -5.79
N PRO A 69 0.38 6.29 -5.40
CA PRO A 69 0.29 5.07 -4.63
C PRO A 69 -0.15 5.34 -3.19
N ARG A 70 -1.15 4.60 -2.74
CA ARG A 70 -1.66 4.58 -1.36
C ARG A 70 -1.47 3.19 -0.80
N LEU A 71 -0.92 3.09 0.40
CA LEU A 71 -0.79 1.82 1.11
C LEU A 71 -2.19 1.27 1.44
N CYS A 72 -2.46 0.02 1.04
CA CYS A 72 -3.67 -0.66 1.48
C CYS A 72 -3.51 -1.10 2.94
N VAL A 73 -4.48 -0.78 3.79
CA VAL A 73 -4.48 -1.16 5.21
C VAL A 73 -5.44 -2.35 5.40
N PRO A 74 -4.95 -3.56 5.75
CA PRO A 74 -5.82 -4.71 5.94
C PRO A 74 -6.77 -4.49 7.11
N LYS A 75 -7.94 -5.12 7.08
CA LYS A 75 -9.00 -4.92 8.08
C LYS A 75 -8.52 -5.13 9.52
N SER A 76 -7.63 -6.09 9.75
CA SER A 76 -7.02 -6.36 11.06
C SER A 76 -6.20 -5.19 11.62
N GLU A 77 -5.72 -4.30 10.75
CA GLU A 77 -4.81 -3.20 11.08
C GLU A 77 -5.48 -1.83 11.11
N GLN A 78 -6.74 -1.71 10.66
CA GLN A 78 -7.46 -0.43 10.65
C GLN A 78 -7.66 0.14 12.05
N VAL A 79 -8.19 -0.65 13.00
CA VAL A 79 -8.42 -0.20 14.38
C VAL A 79 -7.11 0.13 15.10
N PRO A 80 -6.06 -0.73 15.08
CA PRO A 80 -4.75 -0.39 15.65
C PRO A 80 -4.11 0.85 15.03
N LEU A 81 -4.29 1.09 13.73
CA LEU A 81 -3.78 2.28 13.06
C LEU A 81 -4.52 3.53 13.52
N LEU A 82 -5.85 3.52 13.54
CA LEU A 82 -6.67 4.64 14.00
C LEU A 82 -6.37 5.02 15.45
N ARG A 83 -6.18 4.03 16.33
CA ARG A 83 -5.77 4.27 17.73
C ARG A 83 -4.41 4.96 17.81
N ARG A 84 -3.42 4.45 17.07
CA ARG A 84 -2.08 5.07 17.02
C ARG A 84 -2.14 6.50 16.50
N MET A 85 -2.94 6.77 15.47
CA MET A 85 -3.12 8.13 14.94
C MET A 85 -3.74 9.05 16.00
N HIS A 86 -4.80 8.61 16.68
CA HIS A 86 -5.44 9.37 17.75
C HIS A 86 -4.50 9.63 18.93
N GLU A 87 -3.75 8.62 19.38
CA GLU A 87 -2.77 8.75 20.47
C GLU A 87 -1.56 9.61 20.08
N SER A 88 -1.12 9.54 18.82
CA SER A 88 -0.03 10.37 18.30
C SER A 88 -0.44 11.83 18.12
N ALA A 89 -1.72 12.11 17.81
CA ALA A 89 -2.22 13.47 17.74
C ALA A 89 -2.08 14.18 19.09
N PHE A 90 -2.23 13.46 20.21
CA PHE A 90 -1.93 13.97 21.54
C PHE A 90 -0.43 14.16 21.80
N LYS A 91 0.46 13.38 21.18
CA LYS A 91 1.92 13.53 21.31
C LYS A 91 2.52 14.64 20.44
N LEU A 92 1.80 15.14 19.45
CA LEU A 92 2.22 16.23 18.55
C LEU A 92 1.54 17.57 18.87
N ALA A 93 0.67 17.62 19.88
CA ALA A 93 0.13 18.84 20.46
C ALA A 93 1.00 19.30 21.65
N HIS A 94 2.26 19.64 21.35
CA HIS A 94 3.17 20.45 22.17
C HIS A 94 4.22 21.08 21.25
#